data_AF-A0A951NJQ7-F1
#
_entry.id   AF-A0A951NJQ7-F1
#
_cell.length_a   1.000
_cell.length_b   1.000
_cell.length_c   1.000
_cell.angle_alpha   90.00
_cell.angle_beta   90.00
_cell.angle_gamma   90.00
#
_symmetry.space_group_name_H-M   'P 1'
#
loop_
_entity.id
_entity.type
_entity.pdbx_description
1 polymer ?
#
loop_
_entity_poly.entity_id
_entity_poly.type
_entity_poly.pdbx_seq_one_letter_code
_entity_poly.pdbx_strand_id
1 'polypeptide(L)'
;MRVPVERFRTIAFRLLARRAGWVLAGAVRAMARTWRYEIEGIEHLGELRRSGRGALYCFWHGRMLDLAVAHADREIGVLVS
;
A
#
# COMPACT_ATOMS: atom_id res chain seq x y z
N MET A 1 17.85 -19.94 10.53
CA MET A 1 16.87 -19.61 11.58
C MET A 1 15.52 -19.35 10.90
N ARG A 2 14.59 -20.32 10.91
CA ARG A 2 13.26 -20.16 10.29
C ARG A 2 12.33 -19.57 11.34
N VAL A 3 11.84 -18.36 11.12
CA VAL A 3 10.83 -17.74 11.99
C VAL A 3 9.50 -18.45 11.67
N PRO A 4 8.86 -19.14 12.63
CA PRO A 4 7.56 -19.76 12.39
C PRO A 4 6.51 -18.64 12.33
N VAL A 5 6.06 -18.32 11.12
CA VAL A 5 4.90 -17.45 10.94
C VAL A 5 3.67 -18.29 11.24
N GLU A 6 3.23 -18.25 12.50
CA GLU A 6 1.95 -18.82 12.96
C GLU A 6 0.83 -18.35 12.02
N ARG A 7 0.38 -19.26 11.14
CA ARG A 7 -0.70 -19.01 10.20
C ARG A 7 -2.00 -18.95 10.99
N PHE A 8 -2.40 -17.76 11.43
CA PHE A 8 -3.75 -17.48 11.92
C PHE A 8 -4.77 -17.80 10.80
N ARG A 9 -5.22 -19.06 10.76
CA ARG A 9 -6.09 -19.64 9.72
C ARG A 9 -7.44 -19.97 10.33
N THR A 10 -8.32 -18.97 10.38
CA THR A 10 -9.76 -19.23 10.30
C THR A 10 -10.29 -18.57 9.04
N ILE A 11 -10.88 -19.35 8.13
CA ILE A 11 -11.49 -18.85 6.89
C ILE A 11 -12.50 -17.74 7.21
N ALA A 12 -13.22 -17.85 8.33
CA ALA A 12 -14.12 -16.84 8.84
C ALA A 12 -13.45 -15.48 9.09
N PHE A 13 -12.24 -15.45 9.66
CA PHE A 13 -11.48 -14.20 9.86
C PHE A 13 -11.12 -13.55 8.52
N ARG A 14 -10.71 -14.35 7.53
CA ARG A 14 -10.41 -13.85 6.18
C ARG A 14 -11.66 -13.30 5.48
N LEU A 15 -12.81 -13.93 5.66
CA LEU A 15 -14.07 -13.48 5.07
C LEU A 15 -14.59 -12.21 5.75
N LEU A 16 -14.51 -12.13 7.08
CA LEU A 16 -14.85 -10.94 7.84
C LEU A 16 -13.92 -9.78 7.49
N ALA A 17 -12.61 -10.02 7.45
CA ALA A 17 -11.62 -9.03 7.01
C ALA A 17 -11.88 -8.56 5.57
N ARG A 18 -12.30 -9.45 4.66
CA ARG A 18 -12.64 -9.08 3.28
C ARG A 18 -13.89 -8.19 3.20
N ARG A 19 -14.88 -8.41 4.07
CA ARG A 19 -16.08 -7.55 4.16
C ARG A 19 -15.76 -6.22 4.83
N ALA A 20 -15.00 -6.23 5.93
CA ALA A 20 -14.53 -5.03 6.62
C ALA A 20 -13.56 -4.20 5.77
N GLY A 21 -12.84 -4.84 4.83
CA GLY A 21 -11.87 -4.18 3.95
C GLY A 21 -12.46 -3.04 3.13
N TRP A 22 -13.70 -3.19 2.63
CA TRP A 22 -14.37 -2.12 1.88
C TRP A 22 -14.73 -0.93 2.75
N VAL A 23 -15.16 -1.17 3.99
CA VAL A 23 -15.47 -0.11 4.97
C VAL A 23 -14.21 0.65 5.33
N LEU A 24 -13.13 -0.08 5.64
CA LEU A 24 -11.83 0.52 5.95
C LEU A 24 -11.27 1.30 4.76
N ALA A 25 -11.33 0.74 3.54
CA ALA A 25 -10.90 1.43 2.33
C ALA A 25 -11.73 2.70 2.08
N GLY A 26 -13.04 2.65 2.32
CA GLY A 26 -13.91 3.82 2.24
C GLY A 26 -13.53 4.92 3.24
N ALA A 27 -13.27 4.54 4.49
CA ALA A 27 -12.84 5.47 5.54
C ALA A 27 -11.47 6.11 5.22
N VAL A 28 -10.50 5.31 4.78
CA VAL A 28 -9.17 5.81 4.38
C VAL A 28 -9.28 6.75 3.19
N ARG A 29 -10.07 6.41 2.16
CA ARG A 29 -10.29 7.30 1.00
C ARG A 29 -10.99 8.60 1.41
N ALA A 30 -11.96 8.54 2.32
CA ALA A 30 -12.63 9.74 2.83
C ALA A 30 -11.67 10.66 3.59
N MET A 31 -10.81 10.09 4.45
CA MET A 31 -9.77 10.84 5.15
C MET A 31 -8.75 11.41 4.16
N ALA A 32 -8.31 10.64 3.17
CA ALA A 32 -7.32 11.11 2.21
C ALA A 32 -7.78 12.29 1.36
N ARG A 33 -9.09 12.48 1.17
CA ARG A 33 -9.62 13.66 0.49
C ARG A 33 -9.33 14.97 1.23
N THR A 34 -9.00 14.92 2.52
CA THR A 34 -8.63 16.12 3.29
C THR A 34 -7.14 16.41 3.24
N TRP A 35 -6.33 15.50 2.69
CA TRP A 35 -4.89 15.66 2.63
C TRP A 35 -4.47 16.63 1.53
N ARG A 36 -3.46 17.43 1.84
CA ARG A 36 -2.73 18.25 0.87
C ARG A 36 -1.30 17.76 0.87
N TYR A 37 -0.86 17.21 -0.24
CA TYR A 37 0.51 16.73 -0.39
C TYR A 37 1.04 17.11 -1.78
N GLU A 38 2.35 17.22 -1.86
CA GLU A 38 3.11 17.40 -3.08
C GLU A 38 3.99 16.17 -3.28
N ILE A 39 4.18 15.76 -4.55
CA ILE A 39 5.06 14.65 -4.90
C ILE A 39 6.11 15.20 -5.83
N GLU A 40 7.36 15.20 -5.38
CA GLU A 40 8.52 15.56 -6.18
C GLU A 40 9.10 14.31 -6.86
N GLY A 41 9.59 14.46 -8.10
CA GLY A 41 10.27 13.37 -8.83
C GLY A 41 9.34 12.27 -9.37
N ILE A 42 8.04 12.53 -9.47
CA ILE A 42 7.05 11.55 -9.97
C ILE A 42 7.28 11.17 -11.44
N GLU A 43 7.87 12.08 -12.19
CA GLU A 43 8.28 11.94 -13.59
C GLU A 43 9.25 10.77 -13.79
N HIS A 44 10.22 10.61 -12.89
CA HIS A 44 11.20 9.51 -12.93
C HIS A 44 10.52 8.16 -12.78
N LEU A 45 9.46 8.10 -11.96
CA LEU A 45 8.69 6.88 -11.82
C LEU A 45 7.91 6.55 -13.10
N GLY A 46 7.36 7.56 -13.77
CA GLY A 46 6.69 7.39 -15.07
C GLY A 46 7.64 6.89 -16.15
N GLU A 47 8.86 7.43 -16.20
CA GLU A 47 9.92 6.99 -17.11
C GLU A 47 10.38 5.57 -16.83
N LEU A 48 10.61 5.24 -15.56
CA LEU A 48 11.00 3.89 -15.15
C LEU A 48 9.95 2.84 -15.57
N ARG A 49 8.67 3.15 -15.39
CA ARG A 49 7.57 2.27 -15.84
C ARG A 49 7.52 2.10 -17.35
N ARG A 50 7.66 3.21 -18.09
CA ARG A 50 7.71 3.17 -19.56
C ARG A 50 8.90 2.36 -20.09
N SER A 51 10.00 2.29 -19.34
CA SER A 51 11.16 1.47 -19.69
C SER A 51 10.98 -0.04 -19.50
N GLY A 52 9.86 -0.49 -18.90
CA GLY A 52 9.62 -1.90 -18.59
C GLY A 52 10.46 -2.45 -17.43
N ARG A 53 11.23 -1.60 -16.74
CA ARG A 53 12.05 -1.97 -15.59
C ARG A 53 11.20 -1.95 -14.31
N GLY A 54 11.41 -2.93 -13.44
CA GLY A 54 10.79 -2.96 -12.11
C GLY A 54 11.32 -1.85 -11.20
N ALA A 55 10.52 -1.45 -10.20
CA ALA A 55 10.88 -0.48 -9.19
C ALA A 55 10.80 -1.11 -7.79
N LEU A 56 11.81 -0.87 -6.95
CA LEU A 56 11.71 -1.12 -5.52
C LEU A 56 11.28 0.17 -4.83
N TYR A 57 10.14 0.11 -4.15
CA TYR A 57 9.65 1.24 -3.36
C TYR A 57 10.15 1.13 -1.93
N CYS A 58 10.95 2.10 -1.51
CA CYS A 58 11.43 2.22 -0.14
C CYS A 58 10.56 3.24 0.59
N PHE A 59 9.80 2.78 1.58
CA PHE A 59 8.86 3.62 2.32
C PHE A 59 9.28 3.75 3.78
N TRP A 60 9.03 4.93 4.36
CA TRP A 60 9.27 5.18 5.77
C TRP A 60 8.03 4.80 6.59
N HIS A 61 8.21 4.02 7.66
CA HIS A 61 7.13 3.44 8.46
C HIS A 61 6.11 4.45 8.98
N GLY A 62 6.60 5.63 9.38
CA GLY A 62 5.75 6.70 9.93
C GLY A 62 4.75 7.29 8.94
N ARG A 63 4.85 6.98 7.64
CA ARG A 63 4.00 7.56 6.58
C ARG A 63 3.34 6.52 5.68
N MET A 64 3.25 5.28 6.15
CA MET A 64 2.70 4.17 5.37
C MET A 64 1.29 4.42 4.86
N LEU A 65 0.45 5.12 5.64
CA LEU A 65 -0.93 5.42 5.25
C LEU A 65 -0.98 6.41 4.08
N ASP A 66 -0.19 7.49 4.14
CA ASP A 66 -0.06 8.48 3.06
C ASP A 66 0.35 7.80 1.76
N LEU A 67 1.36 6.94 1.85
CA LEU A 67 1.98 6.25 0.73
C LEU A 67 1.05 5.18 0.15
N ALA A 68 0.33 4.45 1.01
CA ALA A 68 -0.66 3.48 0.58
C ALA A 68 -1.75 4.15 -0.27
N VAL A 69 -2.18 5.37 0.08
CA VAL A 69 -3.14 6.10 -0.75
C VAL A 69 -2.51 6.62 -2.04
N ALA A 70 -1.34 7.26 -1.96
CA ALA A 70 -0.67 7.84 -3.13
C ALA A 70 -0.31 6.78 -4.19
N HIS A 71 -0.21 5.51 -3.79
CA HIS A 71 0.12 4.40 -4.67
C HIS A 71 -0.97 3.32 -4.76
N ALA A 72 -2.18 3.54 -4.23
CA ALA A 72 -3.24 2.52 -4.14
C ALA A 72 -3.62 1.90 -5.48
N ASP A 73 -3.67 2.72 -6.53
CA ASP A 73 -4.12 2.32 -7.86
C ASP A 73 -2.94 2.01 -8.79
N ARG A 74 -1.81 1.57 -8.21
CA ARG A 74 -0.57 1.28 -8.93
C ARG A 74 -0.14 -0.17 -8.70
N GLU A 75 0.34 -0.83 -9.74
CA GLU A 75 0.92 -2.18 -9.65
C GLU A 75 2.30 -2.12 -9.00
N ILE A 76 2.34 -2.14 -7.67
CA ILE A 76 3.58 -2.04 -6.89
C ILE A 76 3.67 -3.15 -5.84
N GLY A 77 4.89 -3.66 -5.64
CA GLY A 77 5.25 -4.46 -4.47
C GLY A 77 5.82 -3.55 -3.39
N VAL A 78 5.40 -3.76 -2.15
CA VAL A 78 5.83 -2.95 -1.00
C VAL A 78 6.58 -3.83 -0.01
N LEU A 79 7.81 -3.45 0.31
CA LEU A 79 8.60 -4.08 1.37
C LEU A 79 8.68 -3.11 2.55
N VAL A 80 8.34 -3.58 3.74
CA VAL A 80 8.33 -2.79 4.98
C VAL A 80 9.06 -3.61 6.04
N SER A 81 9.95 -2.97 6.81
CA SER A 81 10.66 -3.59 7.94
C SER A 81 9.84 -3.63 9.23
#